data_AF-A0A672MVZ2-F1
#
_entry.id   AF-A0A672MVZ2-F1
#
_cell.length_a   1.000
_cell.length_b   1.000
_cell.length_c   1.000
_cell.angle_alpha   90.00
_cell.angle_beta   90.00
_cell.angle_gamma   90.00
#
_symmetry.space_group_name_H-M   'P 1'
#
loop_
_entity.id
_entity.type
_entity.pdbx_description
1 polymer ?
#
loop_
_entity_poly.entity_id
_entity_poly.type
_entity_poly.pdbx_seq_one_letter_code
_entity_poly.pdbx_strand_id
1 'polypeptide(L)'
;RNNSIVGGAVWLYVFDHAPSDHNIWAGLPFCYNRTCHGAELPFLFDSAPSTNFTLTPQETLLANRMACYWGTFAHTGDPNSRSEQTHFCTQQRLPVWPRYKAPEGWPILNLTLASHPQGRGAAAHLHLKRQARKTACFCFHSK
;
A
#
# COMPACT_ATOMS: atom_id res chain seq x y z
N ARG A 1 21.27 12.25 31.22
CA ARG A 1 21.87 12.34 29.87
C ARG A 1 20.81 11.81 28.89
N ASN A 2 20.13 12.69 28.18
CA ASN A 2 19.09 12.32 27.21
C ASN A 2 19.76 11.86 25.93
N ASN A 3 19.69 10.57 25.62
CA ASN A 3 20.06 10.06 24.31
C ASN A 3 18.77 9.94 23.47
N SER A 4 18.31 11.07 22.96
CA SER A 4 17.24 11.09 21.96
C SER A 4 17.75 10.40 20.70
N ILE A 5 17.27 9.19 20.43
CA ILE A 5 17.52 8.51 19.16
C ILE A 5 16.89 9.38 18.06
N VAL A 6 17.73 10.04 17.27
CA VAL A 6 17.31 10.77 16.07
C VAL A 6 16.98 9.72 15.00
N GLY A 7 15.72 9.26 14.98
CA GLY A 7 15.23 8.32 13.98
C GLY A 7 13.78 7.93 14.22
N GLY A 8 12.88 8.44 13.38
CA GLY A 8 11.47 8.04 13.38
C GLY A 8 11.30 6.56 13.01
N ALA A 9 10.22 5.94 13.49
CA ALA A 9 9.83 4.62 13.02
C ALA A 9 9.36 4.70 11.56
N VAL A 10 9.78 3.75 10.72
CA VAL A 10 9.50 3.74 9.28
C VAL A 10 8.79 2.43 8.93
N TRP A 11 7.85 2.51 8.01
CA TRP A 11 7.12 1.39 7.44
C TRP A 11 7.07 1.52 5.93
N LEU A 12 7.25 0.42 5.22
CA LEU A 12 7.37 0.41 3.75
C LEU A 12 6.23 -0.40 3.16
N TYR A 13 5.61 0.11 2.10
CA TYR A 13 4.61 -0.64 1.33
C TYR A 13 4.91 -0.56 -0.16
N VAL A 14 4.38 -1.52 -0.91
CA VAL A 14 4.29 -1.47 -2.37
C VAL A 14 2.84 -1.74 -2.73
N PHE A 15 2.25 -0.85 -3.52
CA PHE A 15 0.99 -1.12 -4.21
C PHE A 15 1.32 -1.85 -5.51
N ASP A 16 0.83 -3.07 -5.65
CA ASP A 16 1.08 -3.96 -6.79
C ASP A 16 -0.22 -4.60 -7.26
N HIS A 17 -1.26 -3.77 -7.39
CA HIS A 17 -2.56 -4.18 -7.90
C HIS A 17 -2.87 -3.42 -9.17
N ALA A 18 -3.17 -4.15 -10.25
CA ALA A 18 -3.68 -3.56 -11.48
C ALA A 18 -5.20 -3.35 -11.32
N PRO A 19 -5.71 -2.11 -11.32
CA PRO A 19 -7.14 -1.85 -11.20
C PRO A 19 -7.92 -2.54 -12.32
N SER A 20 -9.05 -3.15 -11.95
CA SER A 20 -9.90 -3.92 -12.87
C SER A 20 -10.62 -3.04 -13.89
N ASP A 21 -11.04 -1.84 -13.48
CA ASP A 21 -11.70 -0.87 -14.33
C ASP A 21 -10.69 0.06 -14.98
N HIS A 22 -10.58 -0.01 -16.31
CA HIS A 22 -9.62 0.79 -17.08
C HIS A 22 -9.99 2.27 -17.16
N ASN A 23 -11.21 2.67 -16.78
CA ASN A 23 -11.63 4.07 -16.79
C ASN A 23 -10.78 4.95 -15.86
N ILE A 24 -10.14 4.37 -14.84
CA ILE A 24 -9.14 5.06 -13.99
C ILE A 24 -8.03 5.73 -14.81
N TRP A 25 -7.72 5.20 -15.99
CA TRP A 25 -6.62 5.66 -16.84
C TRP A 25 -7.02 6.66 -17.91
N ALA A 26 -8.28 7.14 -17.92
CA ALA A 26 -8.76 8.15 -18.87
C ALA A 26 -8.35 7.88 -20.34
N GLY A 27 -8.40 6.62 -20.77
CA GLY A 27 -8.07 6.22 -22.14
C GLY A 27 -6.58 6.04 -22.43
N LEU A 28 -5.72 5.84 -21.42
CA LEU A 28 -4.30 5.50 -21.59
C LEU A 28 -4.09 3.96 -21.64
N PRO A 29 -4.13 3.31 -22.81
CA PRO A 29 -4.17 1.85 -22.93
C PRO A 29 -2.89 1.16 -22.46
N PHE A 30 -1.75 1.85 -22.42
CA PHE A 30 -0.50 1.26 -21.93
C PHE A 30 -0.56 0.93 -20.42
N CYS A 31 -1.49 1.54 -19.68
CA CYS A 31 -1.72 1.26 -18.26
C CYS A 31 -2.75 0.16 -18.01
N TYR A 32 -3.44 -0.31 -19.05
CA TYR A 32 -4.45 -1.35 -18.88
C TYR A 32 -3.80 -2.64 -18.38
N ASN A 33 -4.40 -3.24 -17.34
CA ASN A 33 -3.86 -4.41 -16.65
C ASN A 33 -2.43 -4.21 -16.10
N ARG A 34 -2.06 -2.96 -15.74
CA ARG A 34 -0.78 -2.64 -15.10
C ARG A 34 -0.97 -1.72 -13.91
N THR A 35 0.00 -1.75 -13.02
CA THR A 35 0.11 -0.80 -11.91
C THR A 35 0.89 0.44 -12.36
N CYS A 36 0.22 1.34 -13.07
CA CYS A 36 0.81 2.64 -13.42
C CYS A 36 0.91 3.56 -12.20
N HIS A 37 1.74 4.61 -12.29
CA HIS A 37 1.86 5.60 -11.22
C HIS A 37 0.51 6.27 -10.95
N GLY A 38 0.09 6.29 -9.68
CA GLY A 38 -1.22 6.80 -9.27
C GLY A 38 -2.34 5.75 -9.24
N ALA A 39 -2.05 4.48 -9.54
CA ALA A 39 -3.03 3.39 -9.49
C ALA A 39 -3.69 3.24 -8.11
N GLU A 40 -2.96 3.60 -7.05
CA GLU A 40 -3.40 3.44 -5.67
C GLU A 40 -4.31 4.56 -5.18
N LEU A 41 -4.29 5.74 -5.83
CA LEU A 41 -4.98 6.93 -5.33
C LEU A 41 -6.47 6.68 -5.13
N PRO A 42 -7.20 6.04 -6.06
CA PRO A 42 -8.63 5.87 -5.86
C PRO A 42 -8.99 4.85 -4.77
N PHE A 43 -8.06 3.96 -4.43
CA PHE A 43 -8.20 3.03 -3.30
C PHE A 43 -7.96 3.74 -1.96
N LEU A 44 -7.06 4.73 -1.95
CA LEU A 44 -6.72 5.47 -0.73
C LEU A 44 -7.74 6.57 -0.39
N PHE A 45 -8.27 7.25 -1.42
CA PHE A 45 -9.11 8.45 -1.25
C PHE A 45 -10.61 8.20 -1.45
N ASP A 46 -11.02 6.94 -1.61
CA ASP A 46 -12.43 6.57 -1.89
C ASP A 46 -13.04 7.42 -3.02
N SER A 47 -12.29 7.62 -4.10
CA SER A 47 -12.70 8.55 -5.17
C SER A 47 -13.58 7.87 -6.23
N ALA A 48 -13.81 6.56 -6.14
CA ALA A 48 -14.65 5.81 -7.07
C ALA A 48 -16.07 6.40 -7.20
N PRO A 49 -16.79 6.73 -6.12
CA PRO A 49 -18.14 7.29 -6.21
C PRO A 49 -18.19 8.67 -6.89
N SER A 50 -17.05 9.38 -6.94
CA SER A 50 -16.93 10.72 -7.53
C SER A 50 -16.40 10.71 -8.97
N THR A 51 -16.17 9.53 -9.56
CA THR A 51 -15.54 9.38 -10.87
C THR A 51 -16.21 8.26 -11.68
N ASN A 52 -15.94 8.20 -12.98
CA ASN A 52 -16.53 7.20 -13.88
C ASN A 52 -15.79 5.85 -13.83
N PHE A 53 -15.45 5.34 -12.64
CA PHE A 53 -14.89 3.99 -12.51
C PHE A 53 -15.46 3.27 -11.29
N THR A 54 -15.39 1.94 -11.28
CA THR A 54 -15.90 1.08 -10.22
C THR A 54 -14.82 0.20 -9.61
N LEU A 55 -14.98 -0.14 -8.33
CA LEU A 55 -14.16 -1.14 -7.64
C LEU A 55 -14.96 -2.44 -7.50
N THR A 56 -14.31 -3.56 -7.80
CA THR A 56 -14.84 -4.88 -7.44
C THR A 56 -14.92 -5.05 -5.92
N PRO A 57 -15.71 -6.00 -5.37
CA PRO A 57 -15.79 -6.22 -3.93
C PRO A 57 -14.41 -6.48 -3.27
N GLN A 58 -13.51 -7.16 -3.97
CA GLN A 58 -12.15 -7.43 -3.49
C GLN A 58 -11.30 -6.15 -3.50
N GLU A 59 -11.44 -5.30 -4.51
CA GLU A 59 -10.77 -4.00 -4.57
C GLU A 59 -11.30 -3.03 -3.52
N THR A 60 -12.61 -3.05 -3.25
CA THR A 60 -13.21 -2.32 -2.12
C THR A 60 -12.64 -2.81 -0.79
N LEU A 61 -12.44 -4.12 -0.60
CA LEU A 61 -11.75 -4.64 0.59
C LEU A 61 -10.30 -4.13 0.67
N LEU A 62 -9.57 -4.10 -0.44
CA LEU A 62 -8.22 -3.54 -0.47
C LEU A 62 -8.21 -2.04 -0.11
N ALA A 63 -9.12 -1.26 -0.69
CA ALA A 63 -9.30 0.16 -0.40
C ALA A 63 -9.62 0.40 1.09
N ASN A 64 -10.56 -0.36 1.65
CA ASN A 64 -10.90 -0.28 3.08
C ASN A 64 -9.70 -0.58 3.98
N ARG A 65 -8.87 -1.58 3.63
CA ARG A 65 -7.64 -1.88 4.37
C ARG A 65 -6.64 -0.73 4.28
N MET A 66 -6.48 -0.13 3.10
CA MET A 66 -5.61 1.03 2.92
C MET A 66 -6.10 2.22 3.76
N ALA A 67 -7.38 2.57 3.69
CA ALA A 67 -7.94 3.61 4.54
C ALA A 67 -7.65 3.38 6.03
N CYS A 68 -7.78 2.14 6.52
CA CYS A 68 -7.51 1.81 7.91
C CYS A 68 -6.03 1.88 8.30
N TYR A 69 -5.11 1.38 7.47
CA TYR A 69 -3.67 1.50 7.74
C TYR A 69 -3.24 2.97 7.79
N TRP A 70 -3.65 3.76 6.80
CA TRP A 70 -3.26 5.17 6.70
C TRP A 70 -3.90 6.01 7.81
N GLY A 71 -5.18 5.78 8.12
CA GLY A 71 -5.85 6.43 9.24
C GLY A 71 -5.18 6.12 10.57
N THR A 72 -4.89 4.84 10.84
CA THR A 72 -4.22 4.43 12.09
C THR A 72 -2.83 5.05 12.21
N PHE A 73 -2.08 5.07 11.11
CA PHE A 73 -0.74 5.68 11.10
C PHE A 73 -0.80 7.20 11.31
N ALA A 74 -1.74 7.89 10.66
CA ALA A 74 -1.91 9.34 10.84
C ALA A 74 -2.28 9.73 12.28
N HIS A 75 -3.07 8.89 12.97
CA HIS A 75 -3.48 9.12 14.35
C HIS A 75 -2.39 8.79 15.37
N THR A 76 -1.66 7.69 15.16
CA THR A 76 -0.85 7.07 16.23
C THR A 76 0.64 7.01 15.95
N GLY A 77 1.05 7.23 14.68
CA GLY A 77 2.41 6.99 14.23
C GLY A 77 2.80 5.51 14.11
N ASP A 78 1.88 4.55 14.32
CA ASP A 78 2.08 3.12 14.08
C ASP A 78 0.88 2.53 13.32
N PRO A 79 1.04 2.05 12.07
CA PRO A 79 -0.07 1.49 11.30
C PRO A 79 -0.68 0.20 11.90
N ASN A 80 0.00 -0.41 12.87
CA ASN A 80 -0.46 -1.62 13.58
C ASN A 80 -1.10 -1.31 14.93
N SER A 81 -1.18 -0.02 15.31
CA SER A 81 -1.77 0.35 16.59
C SER A 81 -3.21 -0.12 16.69
N ARG A 82 -3.58 -0.62 17.88
CA ARG A 82 -4.94 -1.02 18.22
C ARG A 82 -5.63 -0.02 19.15
N SER A 83 -4.92 1.02 19.61
CA SER A 83 -5.40 1.92 20.67
C SER A 83 -6.62 2.75 20.26
N GLU A 84 -6.91 2.87 18.96
CA GLU A 84 -8.01 3.68 18.43
C GLU A 84 -8.67 3.03 17.18
N GLN A 85 -8.62 1.71 17.04
CA GLN A 85 -9.25 1.06 15.89
C GLN A 85 -10.77 1.11 15.97
N THR A 86 -11.40 1.64 14.92
CA THR A 86 -12.84 1.59 14.76
C THR A 86 -13.32 0.15 14.57
N HIS A 87 -14.62 -0.10 14.83
CA HIS A 87 -15.22 -1.41 14.54
C HIS A 87 -15.05 -1.79 13.06
N PHE A 88 -15.20 -0.81 12.16
CA PHE A 88 -14.96 -0.95 10.73
C PHE A 88 -13.54 -1.48 10.44
N CYS A 89 -12.50 -0.87 11.00
CA CYS A 89 -11.11 -1.29 10.75
C CYS A 89 -10.78 -2.65 11.37
N THR A 90 -11.38 -2.98 12.51
CA THR A 90 -11.24 -4.30 13.13
C THR A 90 -11.76 -5.41 12.22
N GLN A 91 -12.88 -5.18 11.52
CA GLN A 91 -13.47 -6.16 10.59
C GLN A 91 -12.60 -6.42 9.35
N GLN A 92 -11.75 -5.47 8.94
CA GLN A 92 -10.91 -5.63 7.74
C GLN A 92 -9.79 -6.66 7.91
N ARG A 93 -9.52 -7.11 9.15
CA ARG A 93 -8.50 -8.11 9.51
C ARG A 93 -7.16 -7.79 8.86
N LEU A 94 -6.62 -6.61 9.19
CA LEU A 94 -5.38 -6.10 8.64
C LEU A 94 -4.22 -7.06 8.94
N PRO A 95 -3.46 -7.51 7.91
CA PRO A 95 -2.13 -8.06 8.11
C PRO A 95 -1.22 -7.10 8.89
N VAL A 96 -0.11 -7.62 9.43
CA VAL A 96 0.89 -6.75 10.05
C VAL A 96 1.61 -5.97 8.96
N TRP A 97 1.70 -4.65 9.12
CA TRP A 97 2.60 -3.81 8.35
C TRP A 97 3.97 -3.80 9.06
N PRO A 98 4.98 -4.51 8.54
CA PRO A 98 6.25 -4.67 9.25
C PRO A 98 7.01 -3.35 9.36
N ARG A 99 7.53 -3.06 10.55
CA ARG A 99 8.39 -1.91 10.81
C ARG A 99 9.77 -2.14 10.19
N TYR A 100 10.26 -1.16 9.45
CA TYR A 100 11.62 -1.15 8.94
C TYR A 100 12.63 -1.11 10.09
N LYS A 101 13.62 -1.99 10.00
CA LYS A 101 14.80 -2.01 10.84
C LYS A 101 15.99 -2.36 9.98
N ALA A 102 17.01 -1.48 9.97
CA ALA A 102 18.21 -1.65 9.16
C ALA A 102 18.84 -3.06 9.19
N PRO A 103 18.97 -3.76 10.33
CA PRO A 103 19.54 -5.10 10.34
C PRO A 103 18.62 -6.20 9.79
N GLU A 104 17.30 -5.98 9.73
CA GLU A 104 16.30 -6.96 9.25
C GLU A 104 16.02 -6.83 7.73
N GLY A 105 16.76 -5.96 7.04
CA GLY A 105 16.59 -5.70 5.61
C GLY A 105 15.47 -4.70 5.31
N TRP A 106 14.77 -4.91 4.19
CA TRP A 106 13.71 -4.03 3.69
C TRP A 106 12.36 -4.75 3.71
N PRO A 107 11.75 -4.98 4.89
CA PRO A 107 10.44 -5.59 4.94
C PRO A 107 9.39 -4.64 4.34
N ILE A 108 8.55 -5.16 3.45
CA ILE A 108 7.56 -4.39 2.68
C ILE A 108 6.20 -5.05 2.81
N LEU A 109 5.17 -4.26 3.11
CA LEU A 109 3.78 -4.67 2.95
C LEU A 109 3.39 -4.63 1.46
N ASN A 110 3.02 -5.78 0.88
CA ASN A 110 2.50 -5.81 -0.48
C ASN A 110 0.97 -5.62 -0.46
N LEU A 111 0.51 -4.52 -1.02
CA LEU A 111 -0.90 -4.20 -1.21
C LEU A 111 -1.32 -4.67 -2.61
N THR A 112 -1.76 -5.92 -2.65
CA THR A 112 -2.24 -6.59 -3.86
C THR A 112 -3.37 -7.55 -3.51
N LEU A 113 -4.19 -7.88 -4.50
CA LEU A 113 -5.14 -8.99 -4.38
C LEU A 113 -4.41 -10.31 -4.67
N ALA A 114 -4.63 -11.32 -3.83
CA ALA A 114 -3.94 -12.62 -3.90
C ALA A 114 -4.07 -13.37 -5.24
N SER A 115 -5.01 -12.96 -6.11
CA SER A 115 -5.29 -13.58 -7.40
C SER A 115 -4.54 -12.96 -8.58
N HIS A 116 -3.75 -11.90 -8.39
CA HIS A 116 -2.87 -11.47 -9.49
C HIS A 116 -1.77 -12.54 -9.65
N PRO A 117 -1.58 -13.14 -10.85
CA PRO A 117 -0.48 -14.06 -11.07
C PRO A 117 0.82 -13.29 -10.89
N GLN A 118 1.43 -13.39 -9.71
CA GLN A 118 2.86 -13.21 -9.59
C GLN A 118 3.45 -14.33 -10.42
N GLY A 119 3.87 -14.02 -11.65
CA GLY A 119 4.65 -14.95 -12.46
C GLY A 119 5.74 -15.53 -11.56
N ARG A 120 5.73 -16.85 -11.36
CA ARG A 120 6.63 -17.55 -10.42
C ARG A 120 8.07 -17.15 -10.72
N GLY A 121 8.60 -16.22 -9.94
CA GLY A 121 10.02 -15.95 -9.86
C GLY A 121 10.60 -16.94 -8.86
N ALA A 122 11.13 -18.04 -9.37
CA ALA A 122 12.05 -18.91 -8.65
C ALA A 122 13.08 -18.06 -7.89
N ALA A 123 13.58 -18.58 -6.78
CA ALA A 123 14.72 -18.02 -6.05
C ALA A 123 15.82 -17.61 -7.03
N ALA A 124 15.91 -16.31 -7.31
CA ALA A 124 16.84 -15.76 -8.26
C ALA A 124 17.70 -14.76 -7.49
N HIS A 125 18.86 -15.26 -7.09
CA HIS A 125 20.04 -14.45 -6.87
C HIS A 125 20.34 -13.74 -8.19
N LEU A 126 19.68 -12.61 -8.44
CA LEU A 126 19.84 -11.87 -9.69
C LEU A 126 19.97 -10.39 -9.38
N HIS A 127 21.08 -9.86 -9.88
CA HIS A 127 21.40 -8.45 -9.95
C HIS A 127 20.17 -7.59 -10.17
N LEU A 128 20.06 -6.57 -9.33
CA LEU A 128 19.11 -5.48 -9.39
C LEU A 128 19.24 -4.75 -10.74
N LYS A 129 18.70 -5.32 -11.82
CA LYS A 129 18.30 -4.54 -12.99
C LYS A 129 17.11 -3.71 -12.52
N ARG A 130 17.40 -2.44 -12.25
CA ARG A 130 16.45 -1.37 -11.96
C ARG A 130 15.43 -1.29 -13.10
N GLN A 131 14.38 -2.12 -13.07
CA GLN A 131 13.10 -1.66 -13.57
C GLN A 131 12.67 -0.55 -12.63
N ALA A 132 12.57 0.66 -13.16
CA ALA A 132 12.04 1.80 -12.45
C ALA A 132 10.58 1.51 -12.08
N ARG A 133 10.39 0.79 -10.98
CA ARG A 133 9.13 0.76 -10.23
C ARG A 133 8.99 2.18 -9.68
N LYS A 134 8.19 3.01 -10.34
CA LYS A 134 7.84 4.33 -9.83
C LYS A 134 6.86 4.13 -8.67
N THR A 135 7.38 3.68 -7.54
CA THR A 135 6.64 3.56 -6.29
C THR A 135 6.43 4.97 -5.75
N ALA A 136 5.18 5.37 -5.51
CA ALA A 136 4.92 6.50 -4.66
C ALA A 136 5.22 6.07 -3.22
N CYS A 137 6.31 6.59 -2.64
CA CYS A 137 6.55 6.48 -1.21
C CYS A 137 6.01 7.75 -0.55
N PHE A 138 4.90 7.62 0.18
CA PHE A 138 4.48 8.66 1.11
C PHE A 138 5.21 8.44 2.45
N CYS A 139 6.22 9.25 2.73
CA CYS A 139 6.86 9.29 4.05
C CYS A 139 6.12 10.29 4.94
N PHE A 140 5.30 9.82 5.88
CA PHE A 140 4.82 10.70 6.96
C PHE A 140 5.83 10.64 8.11
N HIS A 141 6.17 11.81 8.62
CA HIS A 141 6.88 11.93 9.89
C HIS A 141 5.83 12.15 10.97
N SER A 142 5.80 11.26 11.98
CA SER A 142 5.13 11.59 13.23
C SER A 142 5.82 12.82 13.83
N LYS A 143 5.03 13.79 14.31
CA LYS A 143 5.56 14.86 15.15
C LYS A 143 6.12 14.28 16.45
#